data_AF-A0A0R1GRS9-F1
#
_entry.id   AF-A0A0R1GRS9-F1
#
_cell.length_a   1.000
_cell.length_b   1.000
_cell.length_c   1.000
_cell.angle_alpha   90.00
_cell.angle_beta   90.00
_cell.angle_gamma   90.00
#
_symmetry.space_group_name_H-M   'P 1'
#
loop_
_entity.id
_entity.type
_entity.pdbx_description
1 polymer ?
#
loop_
_entity_poly.entity_id
_entity_poly.type
_entity_poly.pdbx_seq_one_letter_code
_entity_poly.pdbx_strand_id
1 'polypeptide(L)'
;MVTNAQGKPNSLLTDLLRDLIDNALLFVSLADVNSAANLITQLKTHTPLPDDVLAEYGKILSEPCDGLNFAPQKGQIELIVRR
;
A
#
# COMPACT_ATOMS: atom_id res chain seq x y z
N MET A 1 -2.05 2.73 -8.56
CA MET A 1 -1.47 4.09 -8.41
C MET A 1 -2.28 4.84 -7.39
N VAL A 2 -1.68 5.79 -6.69
CA VAL A 2 -2.37 6.63 -5.71
C VAL A 2 -2.63 8.01 -6.32
N THR A 3 -3.87 8.49 -6.21
CA THR A 3 -4.30 9.82 -6.67
C THR A 3 -5.07 10.54 -5.57
N ASN A 4 -5.12 11.86 -5.66
CA ASN A 4 -6.06 12.63 -4.85
C ASN A 4 -7.46 12.68 -5.50
N ALA A 5 -8.43 13.30 -4.83
CA ALA A 5 -9.81 13.42 -5.33
C ALA A 5 -9.96 14.16 -6.69
N GLN A 6 -8.96 14.94 -7.11
CA GLN A 6 -8.93 15.61 -8.41
C GLN A 6 -8.22 14.78 -9.50
N GLY A 7 -7.81 13.54 -9.18
CA GLY A 7 -7.07 12.67 -10.09
C GLY A 7 -5.59 13.04 -10.23
N LYS A 8 -5.07 13.95 -9.40
CA LYS A 8 -3.64 14.30 -9.41
C LYS A 8 -2.84 13.12 -8.86
N PRO A 9 -1.83 12.61 -9.60
CA PRO A 9 -0.98 11.52 -9.12
C PRO A 9 -0.18 11.91 -7.88
N ASN A 10 -0.04 10.97 -6.96
CA ASN A 10 0.89 11.04 -5.84
C ASN A 10 1.99 9.99 -6.06
N SER A 11 3.12 10.40 -6.62
CA SER A 11 4.23 9.49 -6.94
C SER A 11 4.81 8.85 -5.69
N LEU A 12 5.03 9.63 -4.63
CA LEU A 12 5.58 9.13 -3.36
C LEU A 12 4.72 8.02 -2.77
N LEU A 13 3.40 8.21 -2.66
CA LEU A 13 2.51 7.18 -2.15
C LEU A 13 2.37 5.99 -3.12
N THR A 14 2.47 6.24 -4.42
CA THR A 14 2.46 5.17 -5.43
C THR A 14 3.68 4.27 -5.29
N ASP A 15 4.86 4.85 -5.10
CA ASP A 15 6.10 4.12 -4.93
C ASP A 15 6.12 3.37 -3.60
N LEU A 16 5.67 4.01 -2.51
CA LEU A 16 5.52 3.36 -1.21
C LEU A 16 4.55 2.19 -1.23
N LEU A 17 3.39 2.35 -1.88
CA LEU A 17 2.41 1.28 -2.02
C LEU A 17 2.97 0.12 -2.86
N ARG A 18 3.71 0.42 -3.93
CA ARG A 18 4.34 -0.59 -4.77
C ARG A 18 5.36 -1.40 -3.97
N ASP A 19 6.26 -0.71 -3.28
CA ASP A 19 7.28 -1.33 -2.44
C ASP A 19 6.66 -2.21 -1.34
N LEU A 20 5.58 -1.72 -0.70
CA LEU A 20 4.82 -2.51 0.28
C LEU A 20 4.24 -3.78 -0.34
N ILE A 21 3.58 -3.67 -1.49
CA ILE A 21 2.94 -4.83 -2.16
C ILE A 21 3.99 -5.84 -2.57
N ASP A 22 5.10 -5.39 -3.15
CA ASP A 22 6.18 -6.27 -3.61
C ASP A 22 6.78 -7.04 -2.42
N ASN A 23 7.06 -6.37 -1.29
CA ASN A 23 7.53 -7.05 -0.08
C ASN A 23 6.47 -7.99 0.52
N ALA A 24 5.21 -7.57 0.59
CA ALA A 24 4.13 -8.42 1.10
C ALA A 24 3.98 -9.70 0.27
N LEU A 25 4.04 -9.62 -1.06
CA LEU A 25 3.91 -10.78 -1.94
C LEU A 25 5.10 -11.74 -1.87
N LEU A 26 6.29 -11.25 -1.49
CA LEU A 26 7.49 -12.09 -1.35
C LEU A 26 7.56 -12.82 -0.02
N PHE A 27 7.08 -12.20 1.06
CA PHE A 27 7.36 -12.66 2.42
C PHE A 27 6.12 -13.03 3.22
N VAL A 28 4.91 -12.75 2.71
CA VAL A 28 3.66 -12.93 3.45
C VAL A 28 2.63 -13.69 2.61
N SER A 29 1.92 -14.60 3.27
CA SER A 29 0.70 -15.21 2.73
C SER A 29 -0.48 -14.26 2.94
N LEU A 30 -0.98 -13.63 1.86
CA LEU A 30 -2.12 -12.71 1.96
C LEU A 30 -3.40 -13.38 2.46
N ALA A 31 -3.52 -14.70 2.33
CA ALA A 31 -4.65 -15.46 2.89
C ALA A 31 -4.68 -15.41 4.42
N ASP A 32 -3.53 -15.18 5.06
CA ASP A 32 -3.37 -15.14 6.52
C ASP A 32 -3.36 -13.71 7.06
N VAL A 33 -3.57 -12.70 6.20
CA VAL A 33 -3.59 -11.28 6.55
C VAL A 33 -5.02 -10.80 6.76
N ASN A 34 -5.34 -10.44 8.00
CA ASN A 34 -6.69 -9.98 8.37
C ASN A 34 -6.78 -8.48 8.71
N SER A 35 -5.64 -7.79 8.80
CA SER A 35 -5.58 -6.37 9.15
C SER A 35 -4.23 -5.76 8.78
N ALA A 36 -4.18 -4.43 8.70
CA ALA A 36 -2.94 -3.68 8.49
C ALA A 36 -1.87 -3.99 9.56
N ALA A 37 -2.27 -4.01 10.84
CA ALA A 37 -1.35 -4.30 11.95
C ALA A 37 -0.81 -5.74 11.88
N ASN A 38 -1.64 -6.70 11.48
CA ASN A 38 -1.20 -8.07 11.25
C ASN A 38 -0.18 -8.15 10.10
N LEU A 39 -0.43 -7.49 8.97
CA LEU A 39 0.54 -7.43 7.86
C LEU A 39 1.89 -6.86 8.28
N ILE A 40 1.90 -5.74 9.00
CA ILE A 40 3.14 -5.12 9.51
C ILE A 40 3.88 -6.08 10.46
N THR A 41 3.15 -6.79 11.32
CA THR A 41 3.75 -7.78 12.23
C THR A 41 4.41 -8.91 11.44
N GLN A 42 3.72 -9.45 10.42
CA GLN A 42 4.28 -10.52 9.59
C GLN A 42 5.51 -10.04 8.81
N LEU A 43 5.47 -8.85 8.21
CA LEU A 43 6.63 -8.25 7.54
C LEU A 43 7.81 -8.08 8.50
N LYS A 44 7.57 -7.60 9.73
CA LYS A 44 8.61 -7.47 10.75
C LYS A 44 9.24 -8.81 11.15
N THR A 45 8.46 -9.89 11.15
CA THR A 45 8.95 -11.23 11.51
C THR A 45 9.74 -11.88 10.38
N HIS A 46 9.38 -11.63 9.12
CA HIS A 46 9.92 -12.36 7.97
C HIS A 46 10.91 -11.57 7.12
N THR A 47 11.15 -10.30 7.43
CA THR A 47 12.06 -9.43 6.66
C THR A 47 13.02 -8.67 7.58
N PRO A 48 14.20 -8.28 7.09
CA PRO A 48 15.11 -7.39 7.81
C PRO A 48 14.73 -5.90 7.62
N LEU A 49 13.48 -5.59 7.28
CA LEU A 49 13.06 -4.22 7.01
C LEU A 49 13.22 -3.34 8.26
N PRO A 50 13.81 -2.14 8.13
CA PRO A 50 13.91 -1.18 9.22
C PRO A 50 12.56 -0.75 9.80
N ASP A 51 12.52 -0.42 11.09
CA ASP A 51 11.30 -0.01 11.79
C ASP A 51 10.67 1.28 11.22
N ASP A 52 11.48 2.20 10.69
CA ASP A 52 11.01 3.41 10.01
C ASP A 52 10.30 3.09 8.69
N VAL A 53 10.81 2.12 7.92
CA VAL A 53 10.14 1.63 6.70
C VAL A 53 8.80 0.99 7.05
N LEU A 54 8.76 0.13 8.07
CA LEU A 54 7.52 -0.48 8.56
C LEU A 54 6.51 0.57 9.05
N ALA A 55 7.00 1.67 9.65
CA ALA A 55 6.15 2.78 10.06
C ALA A 55 5.53 3.51 8.85
N GLU A 56 6.29 3.75 7.78
CA GLU A 56 5.75 4.32 6.54
C GLU A 56 4.70 3.40 5.89
N TYR A 57 4.95 2.09 5.85
CA TYR A 57 3.96 1.11 5.40
C TYR A 57 2.67 1.16 6.23
N GLY A 58 2.80 1.32 7.55
CA GLY A 58 1.66 1.50 8.44
C GLY A 58 0.81 2.73 8.09
N LYS A 59 1.44 3.83 7.66
CA LYS A 59 0.72 5.05 7.26
C LYS A 59 -0.13 4.82 6.01
N ILE A 60 0.41 4.19 4.97
CA ILE A 60 -0.37 3.95 3.74
C ILE A 60 -1.47 2.90 3.93
N LEU A 61 -1.22 1.87 4.75
CA LEU A 61 -2.24 0.85 5.07
C LEU A 61 -3.41 1.39 5.91
N SER A 62 -3.19 2.49 6.65
CA SER A 62 -4.21 3.15 7.47
C SER A 62 -4.81 4.39 6.81
N GLU A 63 -4.29 4.81 5.66
CA GLU A 63 -4.82 5.96 4.91
C GLU A 63 -6.22 5.62 4.37
N PRO A 64 -7.25 6.43 4.68
CA PRO A 64 -8.59 6.20 4.15
C PRO A 64 -8.61 6.23 2.62
N CYS A 65 -9.13 5.15 2.03
CA CYS A 65 -9.41 5.09 0.60
C CYS A 65 -10.81 5.67 0.34
N ASP A 66 -10.86 6.85 -0.26
CA ASP A 66 -12.10 7.56 -0.60
C ASP A 66 -12.78 6.94 -1.84
N GLY A 67 -12.05 6.18 -2.64
CA GLY A 67 -12.60 5.48 -3.79
C GLY A 67 -11.57 4.74 -4.64
N LEU A 68 -12.10 4.00 -5.62
CA LEU A 68 -11.31 3.30 -6.63
C LEU A 68 -11.71 3.82 -8.00
N ASN A 69 -10.72 4.11 -8.84
CA ASN A 69 -10.92 4.34 -10.25
C ASN A 69 -10.29 3.19 -11.05
N PHE A 70 -11.06 2.64 -11.99
CA PHE A 70 -10.59 1.61 -12.90
C PHE A 70 -10.34 2.27 -14.24
N ALA A 71 -9.10 2.18 -14.74
CA ALA A 71 -8.70 2.65 -16.05
C ALA A 71 -8.31 1.44 -16.93
N PRO A 72 -9.28 0.66 -17.48
CA PRO A 72 -8.98 -0.56 -18.21
C PRO A 72 -8.11 -0.33 -19.44
N GLN A 73 -8.31 0.79 -20.14
CA GLN A 73 -7.51 1.19 -21.30
C GLN A 73 -6.04 1.46 -20.96
N LYS A 74 -5.73 1.73 -19.69
CA LYS A 74 -4.37 1.89 -19.17
C LYS A 74 -3.87 0.65 -18.42
N GLY A 75 -4.70 -0.39 -18.28
CA GLY A 75 -4.41 -1.57 -17.46
C GLY A 75 -4.15 -1.24 -15.99
N GLN A 76 -4.82 -0.22 -15.45
CA GLN A 76 -4.45 0.37 -14.16
C GLN A 76 -5.65 0.53 -13.22
N ILE A 77 -5.41 0.30 -11.93
CA ILE A 77 -6.30 0.66 -10.83
C ILE A 77 -5.68 1.82 -10.07
N GLU A 78 -6.51 2.81 -9.77
CA GLU A 78 -6.15 4.01 -9.02
C GLU A 78 -6.89 4.01 -7.68
N LEU A 79 -6.13 4.14 -6.59
CA LEU A 79 -6.61 4.34 -5.24
C LEU A 79 -6.72 5.84 -5.00
N ILE A 80 -7.94 6.31 -4.74
CA ILE A 80 -8.20 7.70 -4.42
C ILE A 80 -8.07 7.86 -2.91
N VAL A 81 -7.17 8.73 -2.49
CA VAL A 81 -6.94 9.08 -1.08
C VAL A 81 -7.18 10.57 -0.86
N ARG A 82 -7.50 10.94 0.38
CA ARG A 82 -7.93 12.31 0.70
C ARG A 82 -6.79 13.33 0.79
N ARG A 83 -5.55 12.87 0.96
CA ARG A 83 -4.36 13.71 1.20
C ARG A 83 -3.85 14.45 -0.03
#